data_AF-A0A5K7X5N1-F1
#
_entry.id   AF-A0A5K7X5N1-F1
#
_cell.length_a   1.000
_cell.length_b   1.000
_cell.length_c   1.000
_cell.angle_alpha   90.00
_cell.angle_beta   90.00
_cell.angle_gamma   90.00
#
_symmetry.space_group_name_H-M   'P 1'
#
loop_
_entity.id
_entity.type
_entity.pdbx_description
1 polymer ?
#
loop_
_entity_poly.entity_id
_entity_poly.type
_entity_poly.pdbx_seq_one_letter_code
_entity_poly.pdbx_strand_id
1 'polypeptide(L)'
;MFEPLANDRRKTKYTIEQAFRGIQAFVTENCGDEVVLSLDEPLITYMLPAIGSHECPLEFLADLASYFQFEWSENRWAIWLKLRNKSLKAMTKAQREATWSSWKSDVAPQFTVRCLAELMARKASVPSFEPVTILGSHCEPAGIFLGLCGLPESRNGRYAPSTPLRALGGSTRICKLWARAEWISGARLPAVKQLRLCRPQNLIQHVRMVAFGLGGFATFIVSVFAAFAAFDAEPNTSSFWLGPALGVTAAGLVMLAISRIAERVHDPLPKEVQTFGDLAKLIAAQGRPNAN
;
A
#
# COMPACT_ATOMS: atom_id res chain seq x y z
N MET A 1 -15.46 -12.85 24.62
CA MET A 1 -14.83 -14.15 24.29
C MET A 1 -15.27 -14.52 22.89
N PHE A 2 -14.38 -14.37 21.89
CA PHE A 2 -14.68 -14.79 20.52
C PHE A 2 -14.79 -16.31 20.53
N GLU A 3 -15.85 -16.88 19.97
CA GLU A 3 -15.85 -18.31 19.68
C GLU A 3 -14.56 -18.60 18.89
N PRO A 4 -13.69 -19.50 19.37
CA PRO A 4 -12.55 -19.91 18.57
C PRO A 4 -13.16 -20.38 17.25
N LEU A 5 -12.75 -19.76 16.13
CA LEU A 5 -13.19 -20.11 14.77
C LEU A 5 -13.02 -21.62 14.58
N ALA A 6 -14.05 -22.36 14.98
CA ALA A 6 -13.97 -23.77 15.22
C ALA A 6 -14.11 -24.44 13.87
N ASN A 7 -13.17 -25.34 13.60
CA ASN A 7 -13.26 -26.38 12.58
C ASN A 7 -12.70 -26.11 11.17
N ASP A 8 -11.92 -25.05 10.94
CA ASP A 8 -11.05 -25.00 9.74
C ASP A 8 -9.66 -25.55 10.11
N ARG A 9 -9.50 -26.88 10.16
CA ARG A 9 -8.22 -27.59 10.42
C ARG A 9 -7.19 -27.43 9.30
N ARG A 10 -7.23 -26.33 8.54
CA ARG A 10 -6.16 -26.02 7.59
C ARG A 10 -4.95 -25.61 8.41
N LYS A 11 -3.79 -26.24 8.13
CA LYS A 11 -2.50 -25.80 8.66
C LYS A 11 -2.37 -24.31 8.40
N THR A 12 -2.21 -23.51 9.45
CA THR A 12 -1.93 -22.08 9.34
C THR A 12 -0.66 -21.91 8.52
N LYS A 13 -0.78 -21.27 7.36
CA LYS A 13 0.37 -21.06 6.46
C LYS A 13 1.38 -20.07 7.03
N TYR A 14 0.90 -19.13 7.84
CA TYR A 14 1.70 -18.06 8.41
C TYR A 14 1.55 -18.01 9.93
N THR A 15 2.57 -17.51 10.61
CA THR A 15 2.52 -17.24 12.05
C THR A 15 1.76 -15.95 12.32
N ILE A 16 1.30 -15.77 13.56
CA ILE A 16 0.65 -14.52 14.00
C ILE A 16 1.62 -13.34 13.83
N GLU A 17 2.92 -13.54 14.11
CA GLU A 17 3.94 -12.50 13.96
C GLU A 17 4.14 -12.07 12.50
N GLN A 18 4.15 -13.03 11.56
CA GLN A 18 4.23 -12.73 10.12
C GLN A 18 3.01 -11.92 9.67
N ALA A 19 1.80 -12.36 10.07
CA ALA A 19 0.58 -11.63 9.76
C ALA A 19 0.55 -10.23 10.41
N PHE A 20 1.02 -10.10 11.64
CA PHE A 20 1.15 -8.83 12.33
C PHE A 20 2.09 -7.87 11.60
N ARG A 21 3.28 -8.33 11.17
CA ARG A 21 4.19 -7.52 10.34
C ARG A 21 3.54 -7.11 9.02
N GLY A 22 2.73 -7.98 8.42
CA GLY A 22 1.97 -7.65 7.21
C GLY A 22 0.93 -6.56 7.45
N ILE A 23 0.22 -6.60 8.58
CA ILE A 23 -0.71 -5.53 8.99
C ILE A 23 0.06 -4.24 9.25
N GLN A 24 1.20 -4.29 9.94
CA GLN A 24 2.03 -3.12 10.18
C GLN A 24 2.53 -2.50 8.88
N ALA A 25 3.07 -3.32 7.97
CA ALA A 25 3.49 -2.88 6.65
C ALA A 25 2.35 -2.20 5.88
N PHE A 26 1.16 -2.79 5.88
CA PHE A 26 -0.02 -2.21 5.25
C PHE A 26 -0.41 -0.86 5.88
N VAL A 27 -0.45 -0.77 7.21
CA VAL A 27 -0.80 0.47 7.92
C VAL A 27 0.24 1.55 7.65
N THR A 28 1.53 1.24 7.75
CA THR A 28 2.61 2.19 7.45
C THR A 28 2.54 2.68 5.99
N GLU A 29 2.23 1.79 5.05
CA GLU A 29 2.10 2.13 3.63
C GLU A 29 0.94 3.10 3.35
N ASN A 30 -0.19 2.94 4.06
CA ASN A 30 -1.39 3.75 3.83
C ASN A 30 -1.45 5.02 4.72
N CYS A 31 -0.92 4.97 5.94
CA CYS A 31 -0.87 6.13 6.86
C CYS A 31 0.27 7.10 6.52
N GLY A 32 1.41 6.58 6.03
CA GLY A 32 2.59 7.38 5.68
C GLY A 32 3.51 7.74 6.85
N ASP A 33 3.11 7.46 8.09
CA ASP A 33 3.96 7.57 9.28
C ASP A 33 4.38 6.18 9.78
N GLU A 34 5.52 6.12 10.48
CA GLU A 34 5.98 4.90 11.15
C GLU A 34 5.05 4.60 12.33
N VAL A 35 3.93 3.95 12.03
CA VAL A 35 2.97 3.52 13.04
C VAL A 35 3.50 2.25 13.70
N VAL A 36 3.89 2.38 14.97
CA VAL A 36 4.20 1.23 15.82
C VAL A 36 2.88 0.64 16.31
N LEU A 37 2.52 -0.52 15.77
CA LEU A 37 1.33 -1.25 16.21
C LEU A 37 1.64 -2.02 17.49
N SER A 38 0.65 -2.14 18.37
CA SER A 38 0.64 -3.08 19.48
C SER A 38 -0.38 -4.18 19.22
N LEU A 39 -0.03 -5.44 19.51
CA LEU A 39 -0.90 -6.60 19.30
C LEU A 39 -2.19 -6.51 20.13
N ASP A 40 -2.09 -5.97 21.34
CA ASP A 40 -3.19 -5.98 22.31
C ASP A 40 -4.03 -4.69 22.26
N GLU A 41 -3.63 -3.74 21.41
CA GLU A 41 -4.40 -2.52 21.22
C GLU A 41 -5.64 -2.75 20.33
N PRO A 42 -6.74 -2.02 20.61
CA PRO A 42 -7.91 -2.02 19.74
C PRO A 42 -7.55 -1.56 18.32
N LEU A 43 -8.00 -2.32 17.34
CA LEU A 43 -7.75 -2.05 15.92
C LEU A 43 -8.19 -0.64 15.52
N ILE A 44 -9.29 -0.15 16.11
CA ILE A 44 -9.90 1.14 15.80
C ILE A 44 -8.94 2.33 15.97
N THR A 45 -7.97 2.22 16.89
CA THR A 45 -6.93 3.26 17.12
C THR A 45 -6.13 3.53 15.84
N TYR A 46 -5.90 2.49 15.04
CA TYR A 46 -5.10 2.55 13.81
C TYR A 46 -5.93 2.69 12.55
N MET A 47 -7.20 2.29 12.59
CA MET A 47 -8.10 2.42 11.45
C MET A 47 -8.42 3.88 11.13
N LEU A 48 -8.65 4.72 12.15
CA LEU A 48 -9.04 6.12 11.94
C LEU A 48 -7.97 6.93 11.17
N PRO A 49 -6.67 6.82 11.48
CA PRO A 49 -5.62 7.43 10.67
C PRO A 49 -5.50 6.84 9.26
N ALA A 50 -5.66 5.51 9.11
CA ALA A 50 -5.43 4.81 7.84
C ALA A 50 -6.53 5.04 6.80
N ILE A 51 -7.76 5.20 7.28
CA ILE A 51 -8.97 5.32 6.45
C ILE A 51 -9.17 6.76 5.94
N GLY A 52 -8.51 7.75 6.54
CA GLY A 52 -8.77 9.16 6.24
C GLY A 52 -10.23 9.53 6.54
N SER A 53 -10.85 10.30 5.64
CA SER A 53 -12.25 10.76 5.78
C SER A 53 -13.32 9.69 5.52
N HIS A 54 -12.93 8.45 5.21
CA HIS A 54 -13.90 7.40 4.93
C HIS A 54 -14.59 6.95 6.25
N GLU A 55 -15.92 6.89 6.24
CA GLU A 55 -16.72 6.61 7.45
C GLU A 55 -16.74 5.09 7.82
N CYS A 56 -16.20 4.20 6.98
CA CYS A 56 -16.47 2.76 7.03
C CYS A 56 -15.22 1.85 7.10
N PRO A 57 -15.02 1.10 8.20
CA PRO A 57 -13.99 0.06 8.33
C PRO A 57 -13.97 -1.07 7.33
N LEU A 58 -15.10 -1.32 6.66
CA LEU A 58 -15.18 -2.41 5.69
C LEU A 58 -14.23 -2.15 4.51
N GLU A 59 -14.02 -0.89 4.12
CA GLU A 59 -13.10 -0.51 3.05
C GLU A 59 -11.66 -0.85 3.45
N PHE A 60 -11.23 -0.44 4.65
CA PHE A 60 -9.91 -0.82 5.20
C PHE A 60 -9.71 -2.32 5.26
N LEU A 61 -10.71 -3.06 5.76
CA LEU A 61 -10.61 -4.51 5.87
C LEU A 61 -10.58 -5.19 4.50
N ALA A 62 -11.30 -4.66 3.51
CA ALA A 62 -11.27 -5.15 2.15
C ALA A 62 -9.91 -4.87 1.48
N ASP A 63 -9.35 -3.67 1.66
CA ASP A 63 -8.03 -3.32 1.15
C ASP A 63 -6.93 -4.15 1.81
N LEU A 64 -7.04 -4.38 3.12
CA LEU A 64 -6.16 -5.27 3.85
C LEU A 64 -6.30 -6.72 3.36
N ALA A 65 -7.52 -7.21 3.11
CA ALA A 65 -7.74 -8.54 2.56
C ALA A 65 -7.08 -8.72 1.18
N SER A 66 -7.22 -7.70 0.34
CA SER A 66 -6.57 -7.61 -0.98
C SER A 66 -5.04 -7.60 -0.84
N TYR A 67 -4.50 -6.90 0.16
CA TYR A 67 -3.07 -6.92 0.48
C TYR A 67 -2.58 -8.34 0.81
N PHE A 68 -3.34 -9.10 1.60
CA PHE A 68 -3.11 -10.51 1.92
C PHE A 68 -3.61 -11.50 0.84
N GLN A 69 -4.01 -10.99 -0.33
CA GLN A 69 -4.48 -11.73 -1.51
C GLN A 69 -5.64 -12.71 -1.25
N PHE A 70 -6.54 -12.43 -0.32
CA PHE A 70 -7.74 -13.24 -0.14
C PHE A 70 -9.00 -12.39 -0.31
N GLU A 71 -10.06 -13.03 -0.78
CA GLU A 71 -11.34 -12.37 -1.04
C GLU A 71 -12.37 -12.79 -0.01
N TRP A 72 -12.94 -11.80 0.67
CA TRP A 72 -14.08 -11.97 1.57
C TRP A 72 -15.22 -11.06 1.10
N SER A 73 -16.43 -11.60 1.09
CA SER A 73 -17.62 -10.79 0.82
C SER A 73 -17.86 -9.81 1.97
N GLU A 74 -18.48 -8.68 1.65
CA GLU A 74 -18.94 -7.69 2.62
C GLU A 74 -19.75 -8.33 3.77
N ASN A 75 -20.58 -9.34 3.45
CA ASN A 75 -21.34 -10.10 4.44
C ASN A 75 -20.44 -10.86 5.42
N ARG A 76 -19.33 -11.46 4.96
CA ARG A 76 -18.38 -12.15 5.85
C ARG A 76 -17.68 -11.18 6.79
N TRP A 77 -17.29 -10.02 6.27
CA TRP A 77 -16.75 -8.94 7.10
C TRP A 77 -17.75 -8.45 8.13
N ALA A 78 -19.00 -8.23 7.73
CA ALA A 78 -20.07 -7.82 8.64
C ALA A 78 -20.32 -8.86 9.75
N ILE A 79 -20.36 -10.15 9.41
CA ILE A 79 -20.49 -11.23 10.39
C ILE A 79 -19.30 -11.25 11.35
N TRP A 80 -18.07 -11.15 10.82
CA TRP A 80 -16.87 -11.14 11.65
C TRP A 80 -16.83 -9.94 12.60
N LEU A 81 -17.23 -8.77 12.13
CA LEU A 81 -17.38 -7.55 12.93
C LEU A 81 -18.58 -7.58 13.88
N LYS A 82 -19.40 -8.64 13.86
CA LYS A 82 -20.67 -8.73 14.60
C LYS A 82 -21.63 -7.58 14.31
N LEU A 83 -21.60 -7.05 13.09
CA LEU A 83 -22.60 -6.11 12.63
C LEU A 83 -23.94 -6.83 12.50
N ARG A 84 -24.99 -6.23 13.07
CA ARG A 84 -26.34 -6.82 13.05
C ARG A 84 -26.75 -7.03 11.59
N ASN A 85 -27.14 -8.26 11.25
CA ASN A 85 -27.28 -8.83 9.90
C ASN A 85 -28.39 -8.23 9.01
N LYS A 86 -28.66 -6.93 9.13
CA LYS A 86 -29.48 -6.18 8.19
C LYS A 86 -28.55 -5.68 7.09
N SER A 87 -28.95 -5.89 5.83
CA SER A 87 -28.22 -5.41 4.66
C SER A 87 -27.79 -3.95 4.86
N LEU A 88 -26.49 -3.70 5.01
CA LEU A 88 -25.92 -2.35 5.16
C LEU A 88 -26.32 -1.45 3.98
N LYS A 89 -26.58 -2.06 2.81
CA LYS A 89 -27.04 -1.38 1.59
C LYS A 89 -28.48 -0.89 1.66
N ALA A 90 -29.31 -1.47 2.54
CA ALA A 90 -30.71 -1.09 2.72
C ALA A 90 -30.90 -0.02 3.82
N MET A 91 -29.84 0.35 4.55
CA MET A 91 -29.92 1.32 5.64
C MET A 91 -29.79 2.76 5.13
N THR A 92 -30.53 3.68 5.74
CA THR A 92 -30.34 5.12 5.52
C THR A 92 -28.99 5.59 6.07
N LYS A 93 -28.47 6.74 5.62
CA LYS A 93 -27.20 7.29 6.14
C LYS A 93 -27.21 7.42 7.68
N ALA A 94 -28.28 8.00 8.23
CA ALA A 94 -28.43 8.17 9.68
C ALA A 94 -28.47 6.83 10.45
N GLN A 95 -29.12 5.80 9.89
CA GLN A 95 -29.13 4.47 10.51
C GLN A 95 -27.76 3.81 10.49
N ARG A 96 -26.98 3.99 9.42
CA ARG A 96 -25.59 3.50 9.34
C ARG A 96 -24.73 4.20 10.39
N GLU A 97 -24.83 5.51 10.51
CA GLU A 97 -24.07 6.28 11.49
C GLU A 97 -24.41 5.89 12.94
N ALA A 98 -25.70 5.71 13.27
CA ALA A 98 -26.13 5.24 14.58
C ALA A 98 -25.64 3.81 14.88
N THR A 99 -25.74 2.90 13.90
CA THR A 99 -25.22 1.52 14.01
C THR A 99 -23.72 1.53 14.23
N TRP A 100 -23.02 2.43 13.54
CA TRP A 100 -21.58 2.54 13.60
C TRP A 100 -21.09 3.13 14.92
N SER A 101 -21.78 4.14 15.44
CA SER A 101 -21.51 4.72 16.76
C SER A 101 -21.69 3.70 17.88
N SER A 102 -22.78 2.91 17.85
CA SER A 102 -22.98 1.81 18.80
C SER A 102 -21.91 0.72 18.65
N TRP A 103 -21.58 0.31 17.42
CA TRP A 103 -20.51 -0.66 17.19
C TRP A 103 -19.16 -0.18 17.73
N LYS A 104 -18.84 1.10 17.52
CA LYS A 104 -17.61 1.74 18.00
C LYS A 104 -17.49 1.73 19.52
N SER A 105 -18.59 1.94 20.23
CA SER A 105 -18.66 1.88 21.69
C SER A 105 -18.56 0.43 22.19
N ASP A 106 -19.36 -0.47 21.64
CA ASP A 106 -19.69 -1.73 22.32
C ASP A 106 -18.80 -2.89 21.86
N VAL A 107 -18.40 -2.90 20.59
CA VAL A 107 -17.76 -4.04 19.94
C VAL A 107 -16.32 -3.75 19.52
N ALA A 108 -16.04 -2.54 19.02
CA ALA A 108 -14.70 -2.15 18.55
C ALA A 108 -13.57 -2.39 19.56
N PRO A 109 -13.74 -2.10 20.88
CA PRO A 109 -12.67 -2.34 21.86
C PRO A 109 -12.28 -3.82 22.00
N GLN A 110 -13.15 -4.74 21.61
CA GLN A 110 -12.88 -6.18 21.67
C GLN A 110 -12.06 -6.67 20.46
N PHE A 111 -12.04 -5.91 19.36
CA PHE A 111 -11.28 -6.26 18.16
C PHE A 111 -9.87 -5.72 18.26
N THR A 112 -8.96 -6.54 18.77
CA THR A 112 -7.54 -6.19 18.86
C THR A 112 -6.80 -6.50 17.56
N VAL A 113 -5.63 -5.90 17.38
CA VAL A 113 -4.73 -6.21 16.25
C VAL A 113 -4.35 -7.68 16.24
N ARG A 114 -4.20 -8.33 17.41
CA ARG A 114 -3.96 -9.76 17.54
C ARG A 114 -5.07 -10.61 16.90
N CYS A 115 -6.34 -10.28 17.16
CA CYS A 115 -7.48 -10.99 16.56
C CYS A 115 -7.46 -10.87 15.03
N LEU A 116 -7.09 -9.69 14.51
CA LEU A 116 -6.93 -9.48 13.08
C LEU A 116 -5.74 -10.28 12.53
N ALA A 117 -4.58 -10.26 13.18
CA ALA A 117 -3.40 -11.01 12.76
C ALA A 117 -3.66 -12.52 12.73
N GLU A 118 -4.37 -13.06 13.72
CA GLU A 118 -4.80 -14.47 13.73
C GLU A 118 -5.71 -14.80 12.56
N LEU A 119 -6.65 -13.91 12.22
CA LEU A 119 -7.51 -14.09 11.06
C LEU A 119 -6.70 -14.10 9.76
N MET A 120 -5.81 -13.11 9.59
CA MET A 120 -4.97 -12.97 8.40
C MET A 120 -4.03 -14.17 8.24
N ALA A 121 -3.39 -14.62 9.31
CA ALA A 121 -2.52 -15.80 9.32
C ALA A 121 -3.21 -17.08 8.82
N ARG A 122 -4.51 -17.21 9.09
CA ARG A 122 -5.34 -18.35 8.65
C ARG A 122 -5.84 -18.22 7.21
N LYS A 123 -6.10 -17.00 6.74
CA LYS A 123 -6.80 -16.76 5.46
C LYS A 123 -5.91 -16.28 4.34
N ALA A 124 -4.70 -15.79 4.63
CA ALA A 124 -3.77 -15.32 3.62
C ALA A 124 -3.49 -16.41 2.56
N SER A 125 -3.62 -16.02 1.29
CA SER A 125 -3.38 -16.86 0.10
C SER A 125 -2.15 -16.42 -0.69
N VAL A 126 -1.32 -15.57 -0.08
CA VAL A 126 -0.06 -15.09 -0.63
C VAL A 126 0.87 -16.27 -0.98
N PRO A 127 1.75 -16.14 -2.00
CA PRO A 127 2.75 -17.16 -2.29
C PRO A 127 3.59 -17.52 -1.06
N SER A 128 3.84 -18.81 -0.88
CA SER A 128 4.75 -19.33 0.15
C SER A 128 6.20 -19.22 -0.33
N PHE A 129 7.14 -19.01 0.59
CA PHE A 129 8.58 -18.99 0.33
C PHE A 129 9.23 -20.36 0.63
N GLU A 130 8.46 -21.43 0.47
CA GLU A 130 8.91 -22.79 0.70
C GLU A 130 10.06 -23.17 -0.25
N PRO A 131 11.09 -23.90 0.25
CA PRO A 131 12.17 -24.39 -0.59
C PRO A 131 11.66 -25.25 -1.74
N VAL A 132 12.24 -25.09 -2.93
CA VAL A 132 11.97 -25.95 -4.08
C VAL A 132 13.11 -26.91 -4.34
N THR A 133 12.78 -28.09 -4.84
CA THR A 133 13.77 -29.10 -5.20
C THR A 133 14.20 -28.90 -6.65
N ILE A 134 15.48 -28.61 -6.87
CA ILE A 134 16.07 -28.45 -8.20
C ILE A 134 17.16 -29.52 -8.34
N LEU A 135 17.02 -30.40 -9.34
CA LEU A 135 17.96 -31.49 -9.60
C LEU A 135 18.24 -32.35 -8.34
N GLY A 136 17.21 -32.63 -7.55
CA GLY A 136 17.31 -33.42 -6.33
C GLY A 136 17.86 -32.68 -5.10
N SER A 137 18.27 -31.42 -5.23
CA SER A 137 18.74 -30.60 -4.11
C SER A 137 17.67 -29.61 -3.64
N HIS A 138 17.45 -29.52 -2.33
CA HIS A 138 16.58 -28.49 -1.75
C HIS A 138 17.24 -27.12 -1.85
N CYS A 139 16.64 -26.22 -2.62
CA CYS A 139 17.13 -24.88 -2.87
C CYS A 139 16.14 -23.84 -2.30
N GLU A 140 16.45 -23.36 -1.10
CA GLU A 140 15.67 -22.34 -0.41
C GLU A 140 15.65 -20.98 -1.14
N PRO A 141 16.79 -20.42 -1.61
CA PRO A 141 16.77 -19.18 -2.38
C PRO A 141 15.94 -19.27 -3.67
N ALA A 142 15.90 -20.43 -4.33
CA ALA A 142 15.06 -20.59 -5.50
C ALA A 142 13.57 -20.57 -5.15
N GLY A 143 13.18 -21.12 -4.01
CA GLY A 143 11.81 -21.12 -3.52
C GLY A 143 11.34 -19.70 -3.20
N ILE A 144 12.17 -18.95 -2.48
CA ILE A 144 11.94 -17.54 -2.19
C ILE A 144 11.86 -16.73 -3.49
N PHE A 145 12.77 -16.95 -4.45
CA PHE A 145 12.72 -16.26 -5.74
C PHE A 145 11.40 -16.50 -6.48
N LEU A 146 10.93 -17.75 -6.53
CA LEU A 146 9.63 -18.07 -7.13
C LEU A 146 8.47 -17.40 -6.39
N GLY A 147 8.52 -17.39 -5.05
CA GLY A 147 7.56 -16.68 -4.21
C GLY A 147 7.55 -15.17 -4.50
N LEU A 148 8.72 -14.54 -4.61
CA LEU A 148 8.89 -13.14 -4.97
C LEU A 148 8.30 -12.83 -6.35
N CYS A 149 8.45 -13.72 -7.33
CA CYS A 149 7.83 -13.60 -8.65
C CYS A 149 6.30 -13.77 -8.63
N GLY A 150 5.75 -14.43 -7.61
CA GLY A 150 4.31 -14.58 -7.41
C GLY A 150 3.63 -13.35 -6.77
N LEU A 151 4.41 -12.37 -6.31
CA LEU A 151 3.86 -11.18 -5.65
C LEU A 151 3.21 -10.21 -6.66
N PRO A 152 2.20 -9.42 -6.24
CA PRO A 152 1.48 -8.53 -7.16
C PRO A 152 2.39 -7.48 -7.83
N GLU A 153 3.45 -7.07 -7.15
CA GLU A 153 4.43 -6.09 -7.63
C GLU A 153 5.27 -6.63 -8.80
N SER A 154 5.51 -7.95 -8.83
CA SER A 154 6.36 -8.63 -9.82
C SER A 154 5.55 -9.44 -10.84
N ARG A 155 4.24 -9.61 -10.65
CA ARG A 155 3.39 -10.46 -11.50
C ARG A 155 3.42 -10.12 -13.00
N ASN A 156 3.61 -8.85 -13.32
CA ASN A 156 3.55 -8.36 -14.71
C ASN A 156 4.89 -8.44 -15.46
N GLY A 157 5.98 -8.83 -14.78
CA GLY A 157 7.31 -8.89 -15.38
C GLY A 157 7.87 -10.31 -15.42
N ARG A 158 8.70 -10.58 -16.43
CA ARG A 158 9.54 -11.77 -16.44
C ARG A 158 10.86 -11.42 -15.77
N TYR A 159 10.98 -11.80 -14.51
CA TYR A 159 12.19 -11.58 -13.72
C TYR A 159 13.02 -12.86 -13.70
N ALA A 160 14.33 -12.70 -13.81
CA ALA A 160 15.32 -13.73 -13.56
C ALA A 160 16.06 -13.40 -12.24
N PRO A 161 16.78 -14.34 -11.62
CA PRO A 161 17.55 -14.07 -10.41
C PRO A 161 18.57 -12.94 -10.59
N SER A 162 19.16 -12.80 -11.78
CA SER A 162 20.10 -11.72 -12.13
C SER A 162 19.43 -10.40 -12.49
N THR A 163 18.09 -10.35 -12.59
CA THR A 163 17.38 -9.12 -12.94
C THR A 163 17.49 -8.12 -11.78
N PRO A 164 17.85 -6.86 -12.05
CA PRO A 164 17.92 -5.85 -11.01
C PRO A 164 16.53 -5.56 -10.44
N LEU A 165 16.40 -5.38 -9.12
CA LEU A 165 15.14 -5.01 -8.47
C LEU A 165 14.58 -3.69 -9.01
N ARG A 166 15.47 -2.78 -9.47
CA ARG A 166 15.07 -1.52 -10.12
C ARG A 166 14.26 -1.74 -11.41
N ALA A 167 14.30 -2.93 -12.02
CA ALA A 167 13.47 -3.27 -13.18
C ALA A 167 11.95 -3.29 -12.87
N LEU A 168 11.55 -3.31 -11.59
CA LEU A 168 10.13 -3.20 -11.18
C LEU A 168 9.47 -1.87 -11.58
N GLY A 169 10.27 -0.85 -11.90
CA GLY A 169 9.79 0.38 -12.51
C GLY A 169 9.31 1.45 -11.53
N GLY A 170 9.80 1.45 -10.29
CA GLY A 170 9.56 2.54 -9.33
C GLY A 170 9.94 2.18 -7.89
N SER A 171 10.42 3.16 -7.12
CA SER A 171 10.76 3.01 -5.70
C SER A 171 9.58 2.51 -4.87
N THR A 172 8.37 2.98 -5.15
CA THR A 172 7.14 2.54 -4.46
C THR A 172 6.90 1.04 -4.62
N ARG A 173 7.06 0.49 -5.82
CA ARG A 173 6.89 -0.96 -6.06
C ARG A 173 7.97 -1.77 -5.35
N ILE A 174 9.20 -1.26 -5.32
CA ILE A 174 10.30 -1.89 -4.59
C ILE A 174 9.99 -1.91 -3.09
N CYS A 175 9.56 -0.80 -2.50
CA CYS A 175 9.18 -0.74 -1.08
C CYS A 175 8.03 -1.71 -0.75
N LYS A 176 6.99 -1.76 -1.59
CA LYS A 176 5.87 -2.71 -1.43
C LYS A 176 6.33 -4.16 -1.51
N LEU A 177 7.14 -4.49 -2.52
CA LEU A 177 7.72 -5.84 -2.66
C LEU A 177 8.56 -6.18 -1.43
N TRP A 178 9.37 -5.24 -0.95
CA TRP A 178 10.26 -5.42 0.19
C TRP A 178 9.49 -5.69 1.48
N ALA A 179 8.52 -4.84 1.79
CA ALA A 179 7.67 -5.00 2.97
C ALA A 179 6.88 -6.31 2.92
N ARG A 180 6.37 -6.69 1.73
CA ARG A 180 5.72 -7.98 1.52
C ARG A 180 6.67 -9.16 1.75
N ALA A 181 7.85 -9.12 1.14
CA ALA A 181 8.84 -10.16 1.29
C ALA A 181 9.27 -10.34 2.77
N GLU A 182 9.42 -9.23 3.50
CA GLU A 182 9.76 -9.24 4.92
C GLU A 182 8.70 -9.96 5.76
N TRP A 183 7.42 -9.61 5.62
CA TRP A 183 6.40 -10.25 6.45
C TRP A 183 6.10 -11.70 6.05
N ILE A 184 6.15 -12.03 4.75
CA ILE A 184 5.94 -13.40 4.26
C ILE A 184 7.06 -14.33 4.76
N SER A 185 8.31 -13.87 4.67
CA SER A 185 9.46 -14.65 5.14
C SER A 185 9.56 -14.67 6.66
N GLY A 186 9.08 -13.64 7.35
CA GLY A 186 9.38 -13.40 8.76
C GLY A 186 10.83 -12.96 9.01
N ALA A 187 11.65 -12.83 7.96
CA ALA A 187 13.01 -12.31 8.03
C ALA A 187 12.98 -10.82 8.40
N ARG A 188 14.10 -10.28 8.90
CA ARG A 188 14.25 -8.84 9.18
C ARG A 188 15.16 -8.23 8.14
N LEU A 189 14.55 -7.71 7.08
CA LEU A 189 15.30 -7.14 5.98
C LEU A 189 15.90 -5.79 6.38
N PRO A 190 17.07 -5.41 5.84
CA PRO A 190 17.64 -4.09 6.07
C PRO A 190 16.68 -3.02 5.57
N ALA A 191 16.62 -1.92 6.31
CA ALA A 191 15.71 -0.81 5.99
C ALA A 191 16.03 -0.25 4.60
N VAL A 192 15.02 -0.25 3.73
CA VAL A 192 15.06 0.42 2.44
C VAL A 192 14.98 1.93 2.71
N LYS A 193 15.85 2.72 2.08
CA LYS A 193 15.78 4.18 2.20
C LYS A 193 14.51 4.65 1.50
N GLN A 194 13.46 4.85 2.29
CA GLN A 194 12.22 5.38 1.77
C GLN A 194 12.43 6.85 1.41
N LEU A 195 12.29 7.15 0.12
CA LEU A 195 12.02 8.52 -0.31
C LEU A 195 10.69 8.93 0.33
N ARG A 196 10.73 9.83 1.31
CA ARG A 196 9.53 10.49 1.88
C ARG A 196 8.68 11.20 0.82
N LEU A 197 9.18 11.32 -0.41
CA LEU A 197 8.48 11.81 -1.60
C LEU A 197 7.46 10.81 -2.18
N CYS A 198 7.51 9.53 -1.81
CA CYS A 198 6.62 8.47 -2.29
C CYS A 198 5.23 8.50 -1.63
N ARG A 199 4.56 9.66 -1.65
CA ARG A 199 3.14 9.77 -1.30
C ARG A 199 2.31 9.92 -2.60
N PRO A 200 1.92 8.83 -3.27
CA PRO A 200 1.27 8.92 -4.58
C PRO A 200 -0.18 9.40 -4.54
N GLN A 201 -0.85 9.51 -3.38
CA GLN A 201 -2.21 10.06 -3.32
C GLN A 201 -2.23 11.50 -2.85
N ASN A 202 -1.82 11.82 -1.63
CA ASN A 202 -2.01 13.18 -1.13
C ASN A 202 -0.90 14.13 -1.61
N LEU A 203 0.32 13.68 -1.93
CA LEU A 203 1.35 14.58 -2.47
C LEU A 203 1.18 14.77 -3.98
N ILE A 204 0.72 13.77 -4.74
CA ILE A 204 0.31 14.02 -6.13
C ILE A 204 -0.96 14.87 -6.17
N GLN A 205 -1.93 14.70 -5.27
CA GLN A 205 -3.08 15.60 -5.17
C GLN A 205 -2.69 17.00 -4.69
N HIS A 206 -1.83 17.15 -3.69
CA HIS A 206 -1.37 18.47 -3.23
C HIS A 206 -0.43 19.12 -4.22
N VAL A 207 0.48 18.40 -4.87
CA VAL A 207 1.35 18.94 -5.92
C VAL A 207 0.53 19.22 -7.18
N ARG A 208 -0.48 18.41 -7.53
CA ARG A 208 -1.45 18.79 -8.56
C ARG A 208 -2.18 20.04 -8.13
N MET A 209 -2.72 20.13 -6.92
CA MET A 209 -3.48 21.28 -6.44
C MET A 209 -2.61 22.54 -6.34
N VAL A 210 -1.34 22.41 -5.95
CA VAL A 210 -0.36 23.50 -5.87
C VAL A 210 0.16 23.85 -7.26
N ALA A 211 0.37 22.91 -8.18
CA ALA A 211 0.74 23.19 -9.56
C ALA A 211 -0.44 23.74 -10.38
N PHE A 212 -1.68 23.30 -10.11
CA PHE A 212 -2.90 23.91 -10.61
C PHE A 212 -3.14 25.27 -9.96
N GLY A 213 -2.74 25.46 -8.70
CA GLY A 213 -2.84 26.72 -7.97
C GLY A 213 -1.83 27.75 -8.46
N LEU A 214 -0.54 27.42 -8.49
CA LEU A 214 0.55 28.25 -9.01
C LEU A 214 0.46 28.42 -10.52
N GLY A 215 0.16 27.35 -11.26
CA GLY A 215 -0.10 27.39 -12.68
C GLY A 215 -1.33 28.25 -12.97
N GLY A 216 -2.44 28.02 -12.26
CA GLY A 216 -3.66 28.82 -12.32
C GLY A 216 -3.42 30.30 -12.00
N PHE A 217 -2.60 30.59 -10.98
CA PHE A 217 -2.25 31.94 -10.58
C PHE A 217 -1.34 32.63 -11.60
N ALA A 218 -0.33 31.92 -12.12
CA ALA A 218 0.51 32.44 -13.21
C ALA A 218 -0.31 32.69 -14.48
N THR A 219 -1.25 31.79 -14.81
CA THR A 219 -2.18 32.00 -15.92
C THR A 219 -3.14 33.16 -15.69
N PHE A 220 -3.60 33.37 -14.45
CA PHE A 220 -4.41 34.52 -14.08
C PHE A 220 -3.62 35.82 -14.29
N ILE A 221 -2.38 35.89 -13.79
CA ILE A 221 -1.49 37.05 -13.99
C ILE A 221 -1.28 37.31 -15.48
N VAL A 222 -0.89 36.29 -16.27
CA VAL A 222 -0.68 36.44 -17.72
C VAL A 222 -1.96 36.88 -18.44
N SER A 223 -3.13 36.35 -18.06
CA SER A 223 -4.42 36.75 -18.64
C SER A 223 -4.80 38.19 -18.31
N VAL A 224 -4.52 38.67 -17.09
CA VAL A 224 -4.74 40.07 -16.70
C VAL A 224 -3.83 40.98 -17.49
N PHE A 225 -2.53 40.67 -17.58
CA PHE A 225 -1.59 41.47 -18.39
C PHE A 225 -1.93 41.45 -19.89
N ALA A 226 -2.35 40.31 -20.43
CA ALA A 226 -2.79 40.20 -21.82
C ALA A 226 -4.10 40.96 -22.08
N ALA A 227 -5.04 41.00 -21.13
CA ALA A 227 -6.28 41.77 -21.26
C ALA A 227 -6.00 43.29 -21.22
N PHE A 228 -5.05 43.72 -20.39
CA PHE A 228 -4.56 45.10 -20.39
C PHE A 228 -3.85 45.46 -21.69
N ALA A 229 -3.02 44.56 -22.25
CA ALA A 229 -2.32 44.80 -23.50
C ALA A 229 -3.24 44.74 -24.74
N ALA A 230 -4.28 43.90 -24.70
CA ALA A 230 -5.28 43.78 -25.76
C ALA A 230 -6.35 44.89 -25.70
N PHE A 231 -6.40 45.69 -24.65
CA PHE A 231 -7.30 46.85 -24.58
C PHE A 231 -6.99 47.88 -25.69
N ASP A 232 -5.75 47.89 -26.20
CA ASP A 232 -5.31 48.73 -27.32
C ASP A 232 -5.24 48.01 -28.68
N ALA A 233 -5.51 46.69 -28.76
CA ALA A 233 -5.34 45.90 -29.98
C ALA A 233 -6.61 45.11 -30.34
N GLU A 234 -7.06 45.19 -31.60
CA GLU A 234 -8.31 44.57 -32.07
C GLU A 234 -8.43 43.08 -31.64
N PRO A 235 -9.58 42.67 -31.06
CA PRO A 235 -9.67 41.43 -30.31
C PRO A 235 -9.85 40.22 -31.24
N ASN A 236 -8.77 39.50 -31.52
CA ASN A 236 -8.86 38.14 -32.03
C ASN A 236 -8.95 37.16 -30.84
N THR A 237 -10.18 36.83 -30.43
CA THR A 237 -10.56 36.19 -29.16
C THR A 237 -10.07 34.75 -28.95
N SER A 238 -9.52 34.11 -29.98
CA SER A 238 -9.06 32.71 -29.93
C SER A 238 -7.65 32.53 -29.33
N SER A 239 -6.77 33.53 -29.47
CA SER A 239 -5.36 33.45 -29.02
C SER A 239 -5.17 33.63 -27.51
N PHE A 240 -6.15 34.22 -26.82
CA PHE A 240 -6.07 34.58 -25.41
C PHE A 240 -5.95 33.37 -24.46
N TRP A 241 -6.59 32.25 -24.81
CA TRP A 241 -6.63 31.05 -23.97
C TRP A 241 -5.47 30.07 -24.22
N LEU A 242 -4.76 30.19 -25.34
CA LEU A 242 -3.69 29.27 -25.73
C LEU A 242 -2.44 29.40 -24.84
N GLY A 243 -2.01 30.61 -24.52
CA GLY A 243 -0.84 30.86 -23.66
C GLY A 243 -0.98 30.23 -22.26
N PRO A 244 -2.08 30.50 -21.54
CA PRO A 244 -2.39 29.87 -20.26
C PRO A 244 -2.40 28.33 -20.30
N ALA A 245 -3.09 27.75 -21.27
CA ALA A 245 -3.21 26.30 -21.39
C ALA A 245 -1.85 25.62 -21.62
N LEU A 246 -0.99 26.23 -22.45
CA LEU A 246 0.37 25.74 -22.70
C LEU A 246 1.27 25.88 -21.46
N GLY A 247 1.13 26.96 -20.68
CA GLY A 247 1.88 27.15 -19.44
C GLY A 247 1.58 26.09 -18.38
N VAL A 248 0.30 25.80 -18.14
CA VAL A 248 -0.12 24.77 -17.16
C VAL A 248 0.34 23.37 -17.59
N THR A 249 0.19 23.04 -18.88
CA THR A 249 0.61 21.73 -19.41
C THR A 249 2.12 21.55 -19.37
N ALA A 250 2.91 22.57 -19.74
CA ALA A 250 4.36 22.52 -19.68
C ALA A 250 4.87 22.38 -18.22
N ALA A 251 4.33 23.16 -17.28
CA ALA A 251 4.69 23.04 -15.86
C ALA A 251 4.35 21.65 -15.30
N GLY A 252 3.19 21.10 -15.66
CA GLY A 252 2.80 19.74 -15.30
C GLY A 252 3.78 18.68 -15.82
N LEU A 253 4.20 18.80 -17.09
CA LEU A 253 5.18 17.89 -17.69
C LEU A 253 6.57 17.97 -17.04
N VAL A 254 7.05 19.18 -16.73
CA VAL A 254 8.34 19.39 -16.04
C VAL A 254 8.31 18.75 -14.65
N MET A 255 7.24 18.95 -13.89
CA MET A 255 7.11 18.34 -12.55
C MET A 255 7.04 16.80 -12.60
N LEU A 256 6.34 16.24 -13.61
CA LEU A 256 6.34 14.79 -13.84
C LEU A 256 7.74 14.26 -14.20
N ALA A 257 8.51 15.02 -14.99
CA ALA A 257 9.88 14.67 -15.33
C ALA A 257 10.80 14.72 -14.10
N ILE A 258 10.73 15.78 -13.29
CA ILE A 258 11.52 15.92 -12.05
C ILE A 258 11.19 14.77 -11.09
N SER A 259 9.91 14.43 -10.91
CA SER A 259 9.49 13.33 -10.05
C SER A 259 10.08 11.99 -10.51
N ARG A 260 10.02 11.70 -11.81
CA ARG A 260 10.64 10.49 -12.39
C ARG A 260 12.17 10.47 -12.29
N ILE A 261 12.81 11.62 -12.44
CA ILE A 261 14.27 11.74 -12.29
C ILE A 261 14.66 11.52 -10.84
N ALA A 262 13.96 12.14 -9.89
CA ALA A 262 14.19 11.96 -8.45
C ALA A 262 14.04 10.49 -8.04
N GLU A 263 13.00 9.81 -8.53
CA GLU A 263 12.81 8.37 -8.32
C GLU A 263 13.92 7.51 -8.94
N ARG A 264 14.51 7.94 -10.07
CA ARG A 264 15.62 7.21 -10.72
C ARG A 264 16.97 7.44 -10.05
N VAL A 265 17.23 8.66 -9.58
CA VAL A 265 18.52 9.05 -8.99
C VAL A 265 18.67 8.49 -7.59
N HIS A 266 17.58 8.46 -6.83
CA HIS A 266 17.63 7.98 -5.45
C HIS A 266 17.43 6.46 -5.42
N ASP A 267 18.52 5.71 -5.25
CA ASP A 267 18.46 4.28 -5.05
C ASP A 267 17.92 3.96 -3.65
N PRO A 268 16.72 3.36 -3.51
CA PRO A 268 16.18 3.02 -2.21
C PRO A 268 16.85 1.75 -1.65
N LEU A 269 17.52 0.97 -2.50
CA LEU A 269 18.05 -0.35 -2.16
C LEU A 269 19.36 -0.25 -1.35
N PRO A 270 19.59 -1.18 -0.41
CA PRO A 270 20.90 -1.36 0.21
C PRO A 270 21.90 -1.84 -0.84
N LYS A 271 23.18 -1.46 -0.70
CA LYS A 271 24.21 -1.70 -1.72
C LYS A 271 24.42 -3.19 -2.01
N GLU A 272 24.15 -4.01 -1.00
CA GLU A 272 24.32 -5.46 -0.99
C GLU A 272 23.19 -6.20 -1.73
N VAL A 273 22.04 -5.55 -1.98
CA VAL A 273 20.87 -6.19 -2.60
C VAL A 273 20.44 -5.42 -3.85
N GLN A 274 20.97 -5.83 -5.01
CA GLN A 274 20.67 -5.17 -6.27
C GLN A 274 19.74 -5.99 -7.15
N THR A 275 19.76 -7.32 -7.03
CA THR A 275 18.98 -8.24 -7.86
C THR A 275 17.95 -9.04 -7.06
N PHE A 276 16.98 -9.63 -7.76
CA PHE A 276 16.03 -10.56 -7.13
C PHE A 276 16.72 -11.75 -6.46
N GLY A 277 17.82 -12.24 -7.06
CA GLY A 277 18.63 -13.31 -6.51
C GLY A 277 19.34 -12.92 -5.22
N ASP A 278 19.86 -11.69 -5.14
CA ASP A 278 20.49 -11.19 -3.91
C ASP A 278 19.48 -11.10 -2.76
N LEU A 279 18.27 -10.60 -3.07
CA LEU A 279 17.18 -10.53 -2.09
C LEU A 279 16.77 -11.93 -1.62
N ALA A 280 16.60 -12.87 -2.54
CA ALA A 280 16.24 -14.24 -2.20
C ALA A 280 17.32 -14.93 -1.34
N LYS A 281 18.60 -14.72 -1.64
CA LYS A 281 19.71 -15.22 -0.83
C LYS A 281 19.75 -14.58 0.55
N LEU A 282 19.50 -13.26 0.64
CA LEU A 282 19.45 -12.55 1.91
C LEU A 282 18.34 -13.09 2.81
N ILE A 283 17.14 -13.27 2.25
CA ILE A 283 16.00 -13.86 2.97
C ILE A 283 16.34 -15.28 3.44
N ALA A 284 16.91 -16.13 2.57
CA ALA A 284 17.31 -17.48 2.93
C ALA A 284 18.36 -17.51 4.05
N ALA A 285 19.32 -16.58 4.03
CA ALA A 285 20.35 -16.48 5.06
C ALA A 285 19.76 -16.09 6.42
N GLN A 286 18.74 -15.23 6.45
CA GLN A 286 18.07 -14.81 7.68
C GLN A 286 16.98 -15.76 8.15
N GLY A 287 16.39 -16.53 7.23
CA GLY A 287 15.35 -17.53 7.49
C GLY A 287 15.85 -18.78 8.21
N ARG A 288 17.17 -18.95 8.36
CA ARG A 288 17.76 -19.95 9.22
C ARG A 288 17.74 -19.45 10.66
N PRO A 289 16.79 -19.88 11.52
CA PRO A 289 17.01 -19.75 12.96
C PRO A 289 18.30 -20.51 13.25
N ASN A 290 19.28 -19.83 13.85
CA ASN A 290 20.60 -20.37 14.20
C ASN A 290 20.59 -21.89 14.38
N ALA A 291 21.02 -22.62 13.35
CA ALA A 291 21.36 -24.02 13.46
C ALA A 291 22.74 -24.08 14.13
N ASN A 292 22.76 -23.78 15.43
CA ASN A 292 23.83 -24.12 16.36
C ASN A 292 23.28 -25.14 17.33
#